data_AF-A0A9E5TJ98-F1
#
_entry.id   AF-A0A9E5TJ98-F1
#
_cell.length_a   1.000
_cell.length_b   1.000
_cell.length_c   1.000
_cell.angle_alpha   90.00
_cell.angle_beta   90.00
_cell.angle_gamma   90.00
#
_symmetry.space_group_name_H-M   'P 1'
#
loop_
_entity.id
_entity.type
_entity.pdbx_description
1 polymer ?
#
loop_
_entity_poly.entity_id
_entity_poly.type
_entity_poly.pdbx_seq_one_letter_code
_entity_poly.pdbx_strand_id
1 'polypeptide(L)'
;MPDKREKTDRVQWWRQGDYFRGIEFIPGFDDFDPVKRTGSKHGVELRMYLRGEAGVVQFVVYTGWMPDDGECRAKVEAPHPPMPADIGYHSPVPQYEGQTLRDDCELLGGPCYYDGSGLRAHHF
;
A
#
# COMPACT_ATOMS: atom_id res chain seq x y z
N MET A 1 20.08 -17.04 12.60
CA MET A 1 18.81 -17.81 12.67
C MET A 1 18.14 -17.70 11.32
N PRO A 2 17.64 -18.79 10.72
CA PRO A 2 17.12 -18.72 9.35
C PRO A 2 15.84 -17.87 9.30
N ASP A 3 15.84 -16.95 8.34
CA ASP A 3 14.81 -15.99 7.98
C ASP A 3 13.49 -16.71 7.64
N LYS A 4 12.54 -16.72 8.59
CA LYS A 4 11.20 -17.29 8.38
C LYS A 4 10.39 -16.30 7.54
N ARG A 5 10.56 -16.38 6.22
CA ARG A 5 9.78 -15.62 5.25
C ARG A 5 8.37 -16.21 5.19
N GLU A 6 7.39 -15.40 5.54
CA GLU A 6 6.00 -15.65 5.23
C GLU A 6 5.67 -14.85 3.97
N LYS A 7 5.04 -15.48 2.99
CA LYS A 7 4.53 -14.78 1.81
C LYS A 7 3.01 -14.87 1.88
N THR A 8 2.34 -13.73 1.84
CA THR A 8 1.02 -13.68 1.21
C THR A 8 1.25 -13.55 -0.30
N ASP A 9 0.20 -13.68 -1.12
CA ASP A 9 0.34 -13.66 -2.59
C ASP A 9 1.03 -12.40 -3.12
N ARG A 10 1.04 -11.30 -2.34
CA ARG A 10 1.61 -10.01 -2.74
C ARG A 10 2.63 -9.38 -1.77
N VAL A 11 2.62 -9.76 -0.49
CA VAL A 11 3.50 -9.15 0.52
C VAL A 11 4.63 -10.11 0.89
N GLN A 12 5.86 -9.60 0.78
CA GLN A 12 7.03 -10.28 1.32
C GLN A 12 7.23 -9.85 2.78
N TRP A 13 7.19 -10.79 3.72
CA TRP A 13 7.38 -10.51 5.14
C TRP A 13 8.77 -10.92 5.64
N TRP A 14 9.36 -10.07 6.46
CA TRP A 14 10.62 -10.32 7.18
C TRP A 14 10.41 -10.15 8.67
N ARG A 15 10.83 -11.13 9.47
CA ARG A 15 10.76 -11.02 10.93
C ARG A 15 11.93 -10.18 11.46
N GLN A 16 11.64 -9.26 12.36
CA GLN A 16 12.64 -8.48 13.09
C GLN A 16 12.23 -8.33 14.56
N GLY A 17 12.89 -9.10 15.43
CA GLY A 17 12.50 -9.21 16.83
C GLY A 17 11.08 -9.77 16.97
N ASP A 18 10.21 -8.99 17.60
CA ASP A 18 8.82 -9.36 17.92
C ASP A 18 7.80 -8.88 16.89
N TYR A 19 8.25 -8.25 15.80
CA TYR A 19 7.39 -7.80 14.72
C TYR A 19 7.83 -8.35 13.36
N PHE A 20 6.93 -8.25 12.38
CA PHE A 20 7.21 -8.50 10.97
C PHE A 20 7.13 -7.19 10.19
N ARG A 21 8.03 -7.02 9.22
CA ARG A 21 7.97 -5.94 8.25
C ARG A 21 7.54 -6.51 6.91
N GLY A 22 6.67 -5.82 6.20
CA GLY A 22 6.20 -6.21 4.87
C GLY A 22 6.40 -5.09 3.87
N ILE A 23 6.70 -5.44 2.62
CA ILE A 23 6.72 -4.48 1.52
C ILE A 23 5.97 -5.10 0.33
N GLU A 24 5.14 -4.28 -0.31
CA GLU A 24 4.41 -4.60 -1.52
C GLU A 24 4.55 -3.45 -2.52
N PHE A 25 4.78 -3.80 -3.78
CA PHE A 25 4.74 -2.88 -4.90
C PHE A 25 3.50 -3.20 -5.72
N ILE A 26 2.62 -2.21 -5.89
CA ILE A 26 1.45 -2.32 -6.77
C ILE A 26 1.83 -1.67 -8.10
N PRO A 27 1.83 -2.43 -9.21
CA PRO A 27 2.15 -1.86 -10.52
C PRO A 27 1.22 -0.69 -10.86
N GLY A 28 1.80 0.37 -11.44
CA GLY A 28 1.01 1.43 -12.06
C GLY A 28 0.26 0.92 -13.28
N PHE A 29 -0.71 1.70 -13.75
CA PHE A 29 -1.50 1.38 -14.94
C PHE A 29 -1.77 2.63 -15.78
N ASP A 30 -2.05 2.40 -17.06
CA ASP A 30 -2.47 3.39 -18.03
C ASP A 30 -3.57 2.77 -18.89
N ASP A 31 -4.83 3.16 -18.63
CA ASP A 31 -5.99 2.73 -19.42
C ASP A 31 -6.59 3.90 -20.23
N PHE A 32 -5.80 4.96 -20.47
CA PHE A 32 -6.23 6.13 -21.21
C PHE A 32 -6.52 5.81 -22.68
N ASP A 33 -7.76 6.08 -23.10
CA ASP A 33 -8.23 6.01 -24.47
C ASP A 33 -8.16 7.42 -25.10
N PRO A 34 -7.22 7.68 -26.03
CA PRO A 34 -7.06 9.01 -26.62
C PRO A 34 -8.21 9.41 -27.54
N VAL A 35 -8.94 8.44 -28.11
CA VAL A 35 -10.06 8.69 -29.02
C VAL A 35 -11.28 9.15 -28.23
N LYS A 36 -11.57 8.47 -27.11
CA LYS A 36 -12.70 8.81 -26.25
C LYS A 36 -12.38 9.91 -25.24
N ARG A 37 -11.08 10.20 -25.02
CA ARG A 37 -10.58 11.08 -23.95
C ARG A 37 -11.08 10.63 -22.57
N THR A 38 -11.09 9.31 -22.36
CA THR A 38 -11.53 8.66 -21.12
C THR A 38 -10.44 7.73 -20.61
N GLY A 39 -10.49 7.40 -19.32
CA GLY A 39 -9.50 6.53 -18.68
C GLY A 39 -8.72 7.29 -17.62
N SER A 40 -7.77 6.60 -17.00
CA SER A 40 -6.97 7.00 -15.86
C SER A 40 -5.54 6.49 -16.01
N LYS A 41 -4.62 7.25 -15.44
CA LYS A 41 -3.21 6.88 -15.36
C LYS A 41 -2.78 6.95 -13.91
N HIS A 42 -2.18 5.89 -13.39
CA HIS A 42 -1.67 5.84 -12.02
C HIS A 42 -0.25 5.28 -11.99
N GLY A 43 0.57 5.85 -11.12
CA GLY A 43 1.94 5.39 -10.90
C GLY A 43 2.00 4.13 -10.02
N VAL A 44 3.21 3.63 -9.80
CA VAL A 44 3.46 2.54 -8.85
C VAL A 44 3.11 3.01 -7.43
N GLU A 45 2.38 2.18 -6.69
CA GLU A 45 2.20 2.35 -5.24
C GLU A 45 3.23 1.50 -4.49
N LEU A 46 3.81 2.08 -3.43
CA LEU A 46 4.61 1.36 -2.45
C LEU A 46 3.81 1.27 -1.16
N ARG A 47 3.56 0.03 -0.69
CA ARG A 47 2.96 -0.21 0.62
C ARG A 47 3.98 -0.86 1.54
N MET A 48 4.10 -0.29 2.72
CA MET A 48 4.98 -0.77 3.79
C MET A 48 4.14 -1.14 5.00
N TYR A 49 4.48 -2.25 5.62
CA TYR A 49 3.69 -2.83 6.70
C TYR A 49 4.55 -3.10 7.93
N LEU A 50 3.96 -2.92 9.11
CA LEU A 50 4.50 -3.36 10.39
C LEU A 50 3.45 -4.18 11.12
N ARG A 51 3.67 -5.49 11.23
CA ARG A 51 2.76 -6.44 11.87
C ARG A 51 3.29 -6.86 13.24
N GLY A 52 2.45 -6.71 14.27
CA GLY A 52 2.68 -7.21 15.62
C GLY A 52 1.46 -7.99 16.13
N GLU A 53 1.46 -8.34 17.41
CA GLU A 53 0.35 -9.08 18.04
C GLU A 53 -0.98 -8.31 17.99
N ALA A 54 -0.92 -6.98 18.12
CA ALA A 54 -2.10 -6.13 18.17
C ALA A 54 -2.76 -5.87 16.80
N GLY A 55 -2.02 -6.05 15.69
CA GLY A 55 -2.50 -5.69 14.35
C GLY A 55 -1.39 -5.34 13.37
N VAL A 56 -1.75 -4.66 12.27
CA VAL A 56 -0.83 -4.22 11.21
C VAL A 56 -0.96 -2.73 10.94
N VAL A 57 0.15 -2.01 11.04
CA VAL A 57 0.25 -0.63 10.56
C VAL A 57 0.64 -0.65 9.08
N GLN A 58 -0.02 0.17 8.27
CA GLN A 58 0.22 0.38 6.85
C GLN A 58 0.71 1.80 6.60
N PHE A 59 1.68 1.94 5.69
CA PHE A 59 2.09 3.20 5.10
C PHE A 59 2.02 3.06 3.58
N VAL A 60 1.29 3.94 2.91
CA VAL A 60 1.15 3.95 1.45
C VAL A 60 1.83 5.20 0.88
N VAL A 61 2.66 4.99 -0.14
CA VAL A 61 3.33 6.06 -0.89
C VAL A 61 3.01 5.90 -2.37
N TYR A 62 2.48 6.96 -2.97
CA TYR A 62 2.42 7.09 -4.42
C TYR A 62 3.78 7.56 -4.91
N THR A 63 4.49 6.70 -5.63
CA THR A 63 5.92 6.92 -5.94
C THR A 63 6.15 7.97 -7.04
N GLY A 64 5.12 8.24 -7.86
CA GLY A 64 5.27 9.01 -9.10
C GLY A 64 5.93 8.21 -10.23
N TRP A 65 6.26 6.93 -10.05
CA TRP A 65 6.81 6.10 -11.11
C TRP A 65 5.69 5.67 -12.05
N MET A 66 5.58 6.35 -13.19
CA MET A 66 4.53 6.09 -14.17
C MET A 66 4.90 4.93 -15.09
N PRO A 67 3.92 4.14 -15.57
CA PRO A 67 4.14 3.24 -16.70
C PRO A 67 4.67 4.01 -17.91
N ASP A 68 5.70 3.46 -18.54
CA ASP A 68 6.26 3.97 -19.79
C ASP A 68 5.19 3.93 -20.89
N ASP A 69 5.05 5.02 -21.64
CA ASP A 69 4.13 5.11 -22.78
C ASP A 69 4.75 4.53 -24.07
N GLY A 70 5.97 3.98 -23.99
CA GLY A 70 6.66 3.35 -25.11
C GLY A 70 7.34 4.35 -26.05
N GLU A 71 7.14 5.65 -25.84
CA GLU A 71 8.03 6.67 -26.38
C GLU A 71 9.14 6.88 -25.35
N CYS A 72 10.32 6.29 -25.61
CA CYS A 72 11.54 6.52 -24.84
C CYS A 72 11.95 8.01 -24.91
N ARG A 73 11.19 8.89 -24.26
CA ARG A 73 11.50 10.30 -24.11
C ARG A 73 12.53 10.38 -23.01
N ALA A 74 13.76 10.63 -23.46
CA ALA A 74 14.87 10.97 -22.59
C ALA A 74 14.39 11.95 -21.50
N LYS A 75 14.42 11.49 -20.25
CA LYS A 75 14.02 12.20 -19.02
C LYS A 75 12.51 12.44 -18.87
N VAL A 76 11.76 11.39 -18.56
CA VAL A 76 10.53 11.56 -17.76
C VAL A 76 10.98 11.69 -16.31
N GLU A 77 11.24 12.93 -15.87
CA GLU A 77 11.20 13.22 -14.43
C GLU A 77 9.85 12.72 -13.92
N ALA A 78 9.83 11.98 -12.80
CA ALA A 78 8.58 11.56 -12.19
C ALA A 78 7.66 12.80 -12.11
N PRO A 79 6.40 12.74 -12.60
CA PRO A 79 5.53 13.91 -12.73
C PRO A 79 5.32 14.64 -11.40
N HIS A 80 5.56 13.95 -10.29
CA HIS A 80 5.66 14.50 -8.96
C HIS A 80 6.64 13.66 -8.12
N PRO A 81 7.21 14.24 -7.04
CA PRO A 81 7.96 13.46 -6.05
C PRO A 81 7.05 12.41 -5.38
N PRO A 82 7.65 11.40 -4.69
CA PRO A 82 6.88 10.48 -3.87
C PRO A 82 5.99 11.23 -2.89
N MET A 83 4.72 10.81 -2.81
CA MET A 83 3.71 11.44 -1.97
C MET A 83 3.12 10.41 -1.00
N PRO A 84 3.10 10.69 0.31
CA PRO A 84 2.39 9.84 1.26
C PRO A 84 0.89 9.91 0.97
N ALA A 85 0.28 8.75 0.82
CA ALA A 85 -1.11 8.60 0.37
C ALA A 85 -2.04 8.16 1.50
N ASP A 86 -1.53 7.35 2.42
CA ASP A 86 -2.30 6.82 3.54
C ASP A 86 -1.38 6.35 4.67
N ILE A 87 -1.83 6.56 5.91
CA ILE A 87 -1.39 5.81 7.09
C ILE A 87 -2.60 5.07 7.64
N GLY A 88 -2.48 3.76 7.78
CA GLY A 88 -3.58 2.87 8.14
C GLY A 88 -3.25 1.92 9.26
N TYR A 89 -4.28 1.47 9.97
CA TYR A 89 -4.19 0.43 10.98
C TYR A 89 -5.26 -0.64 10.77
N HIS A 90 -4.80 -1.89 10.75
CA HIS A 90 -5.62 -3.09 10.66
C HIS A 90 -5.66 -3.76 12.02
N SER A 91 -6.82 -3.73 12.68
CA SER A 91 -7.02 -4.29 14.02
C SER A 91 -7.94 -5.51 13.98
N PRO A 92 -7.67 -6.57 14.77
CA PRO A 92 -8.62 -7.68 14.96
C PRO A 92 -9.82 -7.30 15.83
N VAL A 93 -9.77 -6.15 16.53
CA VAL A 93 -10.82 -5.65 17.44
C VAL A 93 -11.18 -4.19 17.10
N PRO A 94 -12.43 -3.75 17.28
CA PRO A 94 -12.81 -2.37 16.97
C PRO A 94 -12.06 -1.38 17.87
N GLN A 95 -11.63 -0.25 17.30
CA GLN A 95 -10.88 0.80 18.01
C GLN A 95 -11.80 1.93 18.52
N TYR A 96 -13.02 2.00 18.01
CA TYR A 96 -14.05 2.96 18.41
C TYR A 96 -15.45 2.41 18.12
N GLU A 97 -16.45 3.00 18.76
CA GLU A 97 -17.86 2.62 18.59
C GLU A 97 -18.32 2.84 17.15
N GLY A 98 -18.98 1.84 16.57
CA GLY A 98 -19.52 1.91 15.21
C GLY A 98 -18.50 1.65 14.10
N GLN A 99 -17.25 1.27 14.41
CA GLN A 99 -16.28 0.91 13.38
C GLN A 99 -16.76 -0.30 12.58
N THR A 100 -16.75 -0.18 11.24
CA THR A 100 -17.21 -1.24 10.34
C THR A 100 -16.23 -2.39 10.31
N LEU A 101 -16.75 -3.61 10.43
CA LEU A 101 -15.99 -4.83 10.25
C LEU A 101 -15.81 -5.11 8.75
N ARG A 102 -14.60 -5.54 8.39
CA ARG A 102 -14.29 -6.14 7.09
C ARG A 102 -13.93 -7.60 7.30
N ASP A 103 -14.60 -8.51 6.61
CA ASP A 103 -14.51 -9.95 6.90
C ASP A 103 -13.25 -10.63 6.32
N ASP A 104 -12.60 -10.00 5.33
CA ASP A 104 -11.59 -10.63 4.46
C ASP A 104 -10.26 -9.84 4.37
N CYS A 105 -9.65 -9.52 5.50
CA CYS A 105 -8.37 -8.82 5.48
C CYS A 105 -7.20 -9.78 5.23
N GLU A 106 -6.56 -9.65 4.06
CA GLU A 106 -5.37 -10.41 3.68
C GLU A 106 -4.18 -10.20 4.66
N LEU A 107 -4.06 -9.03 5.28
CA LEU A 107 -2.96 -8.70 6.19
C LEU A 107 -3.09 -9.38 7.56
N LEU A 108 -4.33 -9.62 8.00
CA LEU A 108 -4.64 -10.35 9.25
C LEU A 108 -5.03 -11.81 9.01
N GLY A 109 -5.27 -12.22 7.76
CA GLY A 109 -5.77 -13.55 7.42
C GLY A 109 -7.20 -13.80 7.87
N GLY A 110 -8.02 -12.76 8.03
CA GLY A 110 -9.36 -12.85 8.60
C GLY A 110 -10.04 -11.49 8.83
N PRO A 111 -11.03 -11.42 9.73
CA PRO A 111 -11.78 -10.20 9.98
C PRO A 111 -10.90 -9.07 10.53
N CYS A 112 -11.20 -7.83 10.15
CA CYS A 112 -10.41 -6.65 10.46
C CYS A 112 -11.27 -5.40 10.59
N TYR A 113 -10.88 -4.52 11.50
CA TYR A 113 -11.34 -3.16 11.62
C TYR A 113 -10.24 -2.24 11.09
N TYR A 114 -10.46 -1.65 9.92
CA TYR A 114 -9.51 -0.75 9.27
C TYR A 114 -9.79 0.70 9.68
N ASP A 115 -8.74 1.45 10.00
CA ASP A 115 -8.76 2.90 10.18
C ASP A 115 -7.59 3.51 9.41
N GLY A 116 -7.89 4.30 8.38
CA GLY A 116 -6.90 4.87 7.47
C GLY A 116 -7.13 6.36 7.24
N SER A 117 -6.04 7.11 7.05
CA SER A 117 -6.10 8.55 6.84
C SER A 117 -5.04 9.06 5.87
N GLY A 118 -5.49 9.51 4.70
CA GLY A 118 -4.63 10.26 3.77
C GLY A 118 -4.24 11.64 4.30
N LEU A 119 -5.13 12.32 5.03
CA LEU A 119 -4.80 13.63 5.62
C LEU A 119 -3.66 13.54 6.63
N ARG A 120 -3.63 12.49 7.45
CA ARG A 120 -2.54 12.28 8.41
C ARG A 120 -1.26 11.77 7.76
N ALA A 121 -1.34 11.19 6.56
CA ALA A 121 -0.16 10.70 5.85
C ALA A 121 0.85 11.83 5.54
N HIS A 122 0.39 13.07 5.34
CA HIS A 122 1.25 14.22 5.06
C HIS A 122 2.04 14.76 6.26
N HIS A 123 1.80 14.24 7.48
CA HIS A 123 2.46 14.70 8.71
C HIS A 123 3.61 13.78 9.17
N PHE A 124 3.99 12.78 8.37
CA PHE A 124 5.07 11.83 8.64
C PHE A 124 6.21 11.96 7.64
#